data_AF-A0A6N9VD93-F1
#
_entry.id   AF-A0A6N9VD93-F1
#
_cell.length_a   1.000
_cell.length_b   1.000
_cell.length_c   1.000
_cell.angle_alpha   90.00
_cell.angle_beta   90.00
_cell.angle_gamma   90.00
#
_symmetry.space_group_name_H-M   'P 1'
#
loop_
_entity.id
_entity.type
_entity.pdbx_description
1 polymer ?
#
loop_
_entity_poly.entity_id
_entity_poly.type
_entity_poly.pdbx_seq_one_letter_code
_entity_poly.pdbx_strand_id
1 'polypeptide(L)'
;ETGRAGRDGRPSTAWMAYGLQDVVQQRKLIQSGEGDEAFRRRAQSHLDAMLALCETAQCRRAQLLRYFGQEPTGEKCGNCDTCLTPPETWDGTVAAQKAMSAVVRLKRERNQKFGTGQIIDILMGRKTA
;
A
#
# COMPACT_ATOMS: atom_id res chain seq x y z
N GLU A 1 17.97 -6.72 -4.71
CA GLU A 1 18.53 -5.70 -5.63
C GLU A 1 19.19 -4.56 -4.87
N THR A 2 18.43 -3.82 -4.05
CA THR A 2 18.92 -2.66 -3.25
C THR A 2 20.17 -2.95 -2.41
N GLY A 3 20.29 -4.15 -1.82
CA GLY A 3 21.48 -4.57 -1.03
C GLY A 3 22.77 -4.81 -1.83
N ARG A 4 22.80 -4.48 -3.13
CA ARG A 4 24.05 -4.44 -3.92
C ARG A 4 24.85 -3.14 -3.69
N ALA A 5 24.18 -2.07 -3.25
CA ALA A 5 24.83 -0.78 -2.98
C ALA A 5 25.60 -0.78 -1.65
N GLY A 6 26.60 0.10 -1.50
CA GLY A 6 27.28 0.38 -0.22
C GLY A 6 28.06 -0.77 0.40
N ARG A 7 28.51 -1.76 -0.39
CA ARG A 7 29.32 -2.89 0.12
C ARG A 7 30.71 -2.49 0.61
N ASP A 8 31.15 -1.30 0.25
CA ASP A 8 32.34 -0.62 0.77
C ASP A 8 32.10 0.09 2.11
N GLY A 9 30.87 0.02 2.65
CA GLY A 9 30.48 0.68 3.89
C GLY A 9 30.23 2.19 3.75
N ARG A 10 30.35 2.76 2.56
CA ARG A 10 30.11 4.19 2.33
C ARG A 10 28.62 4.49 2.19
N PRO A 11 28.18 5.73 2.48
CA PRO A 11 26.80 6.15 2.26
C PRO A 11 26.34 5.82 0.84
N SER A 12 25.16 5.24 0.73
CA SER A 12 24.54 4.83 -0.53
C SER A 12 23.03 5.00 -0.45
N THR A 13 22.39 5.20 -1.59
CA THR A 13 20.93 5.44 -1.68
C THR A 13 20.29 4.38 -2.56
N ALA A 14 19.22 3.76 -2.06
CA ALA A 14 18.28 3.03 -2.89
C ALA A 14 17.11 3.97 -3.19
N TRP A 15 16.87 4.24 -4.47
CA TRP A 15 15.76 5.08 -4.95
C TRP A 15 14.80 4.24 -5.78
N MET A 16 13.51 4.40 -5.55
CA MET A 16 12.46 3.69 -6.26
C MET A 16 11.29 4.64 -6.49
N ALA A 17 10.81 4.67 -7.72
CA ALA A 17 9.51 5.24 -8.07
C ALA A 17 8.57 4.14 -8.54
N TYR A 18 7.29 4.31 -8.26
CA TYR A 18 6.23 3.43 -8.71
C TYR A 18 4.96 4.24 -8.97
N GLY A 19 4.10 3.72 -9.84
CA GLY A 19 2.74 4.22 -10.04
C GLY A 19 1.69 3.14 -9.79
N LEU A 20 0.45 3.56 -9.55
CA LEU A 20 -0.67 2.62 -9.38
C LEU A 20 -0.91 1.76 -10.63
N GLN A 21 -0.54 2.23 -11.82
CA GLN A 21 -0.61 1.45 -13.05
C GLN A 21 0.32 0.23 -13.01
N ASP A 22 1.49 0.34 -12.39
CA ASP A 22 2.43 -0.78 -12.25
C ASP A 22 1.80 -1.88 -11.40
N VAL A 23 1.09 -1.48 -10.35
CA VAL A 23 0.38 -2.37 -9.43
C VAL A 23 -0.76 -3.11 -10.14
N VAL A 24 -1.56 -2.39 -10.93
CA VAL A 24 -2.65 -2.98 -11.73
C VAL A 24 -2.08 -4.00 -12.71
N GLN A 25 -0.98 -3.67 -13.39
CA GLN A 25 -0.31 -4.58 -14.32
C GLN A 25 0.22 -5.83 -13.59
N GLN A 26 0.89 -5.67 -12.45
CA GLN A 26 1.38 -6.81 -11.66
C GLN A 26 0.24 -7.72 -11.16
N ARG A 27 -0.88 -7.14 -10.69
CA ARG A 27 -2.07 -7.91 -10.32
C ARG A 27 -2.60 -8.73 -11.50
N LYS A 28 -2.65 -8.14 -12.70
CA LYS A 28 -3.07 -8.84 -13.92
C LYS A 28 -2.14 -10.00 -14.25
N LEU A 29 -0.82 -9.79 -14.22
CA LEU A 29 0.18 -10.83 -14.47
C LEU A 29 0.05 -12.00 -13.49
N ILE A 30 -0.13 -11.70 -12.20
CA ILE A 30 -0.34 -12.74 -11.18
C ILE A 30 -1.61 -13.54 -11.45
N GLN A 31 -2.70 -12.88 -11.87
CA GLN A 31 -3.99 -13.55 -12.14
C GLN A 31 -3.96 -14.38 -13.43
N SER A 32 -3.27 -13.92 -14.47
CA SER A 32 -3.20 -14.61 -15.76
C SER A 32 -2.07 -15.64 -15.85
N GLY A 33 -1.20 -15.72 -14.85
CA GLY A 33 -0.07 -16.65 -14.84
C GLY A 33 -0.50 -18.11 -14.63
N GLU A 34 0.37 -19.04 -15.02
CA GLU A 34 0.13 -20.50 -14.99
C GLU A 34 0.20 -21.12 -13.58
N GLY A 35 0.31 -20.31 -12.53
CA GLY A 35 0.40 -20.78 -11.15
C GLY A 35 -0.92 -21.29 -10.59
N ASP A 36 -0.82 -22.24 -9.67
CA ASP A 36 -1.95 -22.71 -8.87
C ASP A 36 -2.50 -21.60 -7.94
N GLU A 37 -3.66 -21.84 -7.35
CA GLU A 37 -4.30 -20.85 -6.48
C GLU A 37 -3.44 -20.50 -5.26
N ALA A 38 -2.69 -21.46 -4.73
CA ALA A 38 -1.79 -21.23 -3.60
C ALA A 38 -0.63 -20.29 -4.00
N PHE A 39 -0.05 -20.48 -5.19
CA PHE A 39 0.95 -19.59 -5.76
C PHE A 39 0.40 -18.19 -5.97
N ARG A 40 -0.79 -18.05 -6.57
CA ARG A 40 -1.41 -16.74 -6.79
C ARG A 40 -1.63 -15.98 -5.50
N ARG A 41 -2.11 -16.64 -4.45
CA ARG A 41 -2.27 -16.03 -3.11
C ARG A 41 -0.95 -15.56 -2.52
N ARG A 42 0.12 -16.36 -2.61
CA ARG A 42 1.46 -15.96 -2.15
C ARG A 42 1.98 -14.76 -2.92
N ALA A 43 1.86 -14.76 -4.24
CA ALA A 43 2.30 -13.66 -5.09
C ALA A 43 1.52 -12.36 -4.79
N GLN A 44 0.20 -12.46 -4.57
CA GLN A 44 -0.62 -11.32 -4.14
C GLN A 44 -0.16 -10.78 -2.79
N SER A 45 0.09 -11.65 -1.81
CA SER A 45 0.62 -11.25 -0.49
C SER A 45 1.96 -10.50 -0.59
N HIS A 46 2.88 -10.97 -1.44
CA HIS A 46 4.14 -10.26 -1.68
C HIS A 46 3.96 -8.89 -2.34
N LEU A 47 3.03 -8.78 -3.30
CA LEU A 47 2.70 -7.50 -3.92
C LEU A 47 2.08 -6.52 -2.92
N ASP A 48 1.15 -7.00 -2.09
CA ASP A 48 0.52 -6.19 -1.04
C ASP A 48 1.55 -5.74 0.01
N ALA A 49 2.53 -6.58 0.37
CA ALA A 49 3.63 -6.21 1.26
C ALA A 49 4.55 -5.13 0.63
N MET A 50 4.82 -5.20 -0.67
CA MET A 50 5.59 -4.20 -1.39
C MET A 50 4.85 -2.85 -1.43
N LEU A 51 3.53 -2.88 -1.69
CA LEU A 51 2.68 -1.70 -1.63
C LEU A 51 2.67 -1.08 -0.23
N ALA A 52 2.53 -1.92 0.80
CA ALA A 52 2.60 -1.45 2.17
C ALA A 52 3.94 -0.78 2.47
N LEU A 53 5.06 -1.27 1.92
CA LEU A 53 6.36 -0.61 2.06
C LEU A 53 6.41 0.72 1.33
N CYS A 54 5.79 0.83 0.14
CA CYS A 54 5.72 2.05 -0.66
C CYS A 54 4.86 3.15 -0.03
N GLU A 55 3.71 2.80 0.53
CA GLU A 55 2.67 3.73 1.02
C GLU A 55 2.76 4.02 2.52
N THR A 56 3.74 3.45 3.21
CA THR A 56 3.89 3.63 4.65
C THR A 56 4.19 5.08 5.05
N ALA A 57 3.49 5.53 6.09
CA ALA A 57 3.84 6.75 6.81
C ALA A 57 4.86 6.51 7.94
N GLN A 58 5.23 5.24 8.19
CA GLN A 58 6.20 4.85 9.21
C GLN A 58 7.61 4.67 8.60
N CYS A 59 8.60 4.37 9.44
CA CYS A 59 9.97 4.11 9.00
C CYS A 59 10.04 2.93 8.02
N ARG A 60 10.48 3.17 6.78
CA ARG A 60 10.62 2.13 5.75
C ARG A 60 11.56 1.00 6.18
N ARG A 61 12.66 1.34 6.86
CA ARG A 61 13.63 0.33 7.35
C ARG A 61 13.01 -0.58 8.39
N ALA A 62 12.25 -0.03 9.34
CA ALA A 62 11.61 -0.84 10.38
C ALA A 62 10.60 -1.81 9.75
N GLN A 63 9.81 -1.36 8.78
CA GLN A 63 8.87 -2.22 8.06
C GLN A 63 9.57 -3.30 7.23
N LEU A 64 10.67 -2.97 6.56
CA LEU A 64 11.46 -3.94 5.79
C LEU A 64 12.04 -5.03 6.70
N LEU A 65 12.57 -4.66 7.87
CA LEU A 65 13.09 -5.61 8.86
C LEU A 65 11.99 -6.55 9.36
N ARG A 66 10.83 -5.99 9.76
CA ARG A 66 9.67 -6.77 10.21
C ARG A 66 9.17 -7.76 9.15
N TYR A 67 9.16 -7.36 7.88
CA TYR A 67 8.78 -8.26 6.78
C TYR A 67 9.66 -9.52 6.71
N PHE A 68 10.95 -9.40 7.04
CA PHE A 68 11.88 -10.53 7.12
C PHE A 68 11.95 -11.19 8.51
N GLY A 69 11.01 -10.87 9.41
CA GLY A 69 10.98 -11.41 10.77
C GLY A 69 12.09 -10.89 11.67
N GLN A 70 12.69 -9.74 11.34
CA GLN A 70 13.72 -9.10 12.15
C GLN A 70 13.11 -7.99 13.00
N GLU A 71 13.49 -7.95 14.28
CA GLU A 71 13.11 -6.86 15.17
C GLU A 71 13.95 -5.62 14.87
N PRO A 72 13.33 -4.47 14.53
CA PRO A 72 14.06 -3.23 14.34
C PRO A 72 14.64 -2.74 15.67
N THR A 73 15.88 -2.24 15.65
CA THR A 73 16.54 -1.67 16.84
C THR A 73 15.86 -0.42 17.39
N GLY A 74 14.93 0.17 16.62
CA GLY A 74 14.06 1.25 17.03
C GLY A 74 13.01 1.57 15.97
N GLU A 75 11.99 2.35 16.34
CA GLU A 75 10.88 2.71 15.44
C GLU A 75 11.29 3.65 14.30
N LYS A 76 12.40 4.38 14.44
CA LYS A 76 12.92 5.31 13.42
C LYS A 76 14.38 5.00 13.13
N CYS A 77 14.74 4.90 11.86
CA CYS A 77 16.13 4.63 11.45
C CYS A 77 16.94 5.91 11.18
N GLY A 78 16.29 7.06 11.08
CA GLY A 78 16.94 8.35 10.80
C GLY A 78 17.59 8.47 9.41
N ASN A 79 17.38 7.49 8.51
CA ASN A 79 18.07 7.43 7.21
C ASN A 79 17.20 6.82 6.09
N CYS A 80 15.87 7.01 6.17
CA CYS A 80 14.96 6.78 5.05
C CYS A 80 14.10 8.03 4.86
N ASP A 81 13.53 8.19 3.67
CA ASP A 81 12.69 9.32 3.29
C ASP A 81 11.54 9.57 4.28
N THR A 82 10.84 8.56 4.76
CA THR A 82 9.74 8.76 5.75
C THR A 82 10.23 9.18 7.14
N CYS A 83 11.50 8.95 7.47
CA CYS A 83 12.11 9.48 8.69
C CYS A 83 12.66 10.89 8.52
N LEU A 84 13.22 11.19 7.34
CA LEU A 84 13.86 12.47 7.04
C LEU A 84 12.85 13.56 6.69
N THR A 85 11.83 13.18 5.91
CA THR A 85 10.73 14.03 5.48
C THR A 85 9.42 13.29 5.71
N PRO A 86 8.93 13.25 6.97
CA PRO A 86 7.69 12.54 7.29
C PRO A 86 6.52 13.06 6.45
N PRO A 87 5.71 12.18 5.83
CA PRO A 87 4.52 12.61 5.12
C PRO A 87 3.50 13.19 6.10
N GLU A 88 2.71 14.17 5.64
CA GLU A 88 1.58 14.67 6.43
C GLU A 88 0.54 13.56 6.60
N THR A 89 0.11 13.35 7.83
CA THR A 89 -0.92 12.36 8.18
C THR A 89 -1.97 12.97 9.08
N TRP A 90 -3.16 12.38 9.08
CA TRP A 90 -4.25 12.76 9.99
C TRP A 90 -5.02 11.50 10.42
N ASP A 91 -5.78 11.59 11.51
CA ASP A 91 -6.62 10.48 11.96
C ASP A 91 -7.83 10.32 11.03
N GLY A 92 -7.67 9.44 10.03
CA GLY A 92 -8.68 9.11 9.04
C GLY A 92 -9.80 8.20 9.55
N THR A 93 -9.82 7.81 10.84
CA THR A 93 -10.73 6.76 11.35
C THR A 93 -12.19 7.01 10.99
N VAL A 94 -12.70 8.22 11.24
CA VAL A 94 -14.09 8.58 10.93
C VAL A 94 -14.36 8.60 9.41
N ALA A 95 -13.41 9.06 8.60
CA ALA A 95 -13.58 9.06 7.15
C ALA A 95 -13.54 7.64 6.57
N ALA A 96 -12.65 6.79 7.06
CA ALA A 96 -12.58 5.38 6.71
C ALA A 96 -13.89 4.66 7.08
N GLN A 97 -14.41 4.89 8.29
CA GLN A 97 -15.71 4.36 8.73
C GLN A 97 -16.85 4.80 7.79
N LYS A 98 -16.91 6.09 7.43
CA LYS A 98 -17.91 6.62 6.48
C LYS A 98 -17.79 5.95 5.11
N ALA A 99 -16.57 5.81 4.58
CA ALA A 99 -16.33 5.17 3.29
C ALA A 99 -16.76 3.69 3.29
N MET A 100 -16.37 2.94 4.31
CA MET A 100 -16.75 1.53 4.46
C MET A 100 -18.26 1.39 4.68
N SER A 101 -18.88 2.27 5.47
CA SER A 101 -20.32 2.30 5.68
C SER A 101 -21.08 2.54 4.38
N ALA A 102 -20.64 3.50 3.56
CA ALA A 102 -21.26 3.76 2.25
C ALA A 102 -21.23 2.52 1.35
N VAL A 103 -20.07 1.85 1.22
CA VAL A 103 -19.93 0.62 0.43
C VAL A 103 -20.86 -0.48 0.94
N VAL A 104 -20.89 -0.70 2.25
CA VAL A 104 -21.71 -1.76 2.86
C VAL A 104 -23.21 -1.46 2.73
N ARG A 105 -23.64 -0.23 2.99
CA ARG A 105 -25.06 0.17 2.92
C ARG A 105 -25.60 0.12 1.50
N LEU A 106 -24.84 0.58 0.51
CA LEU A 106 -25.25 0.50 -0.90
C LEU A 106 -25.45 -0.96 -1.35
N LYS A 107 -24.59 -1.86 -0.90
CA LYS A 107 -24.75 -3.28 -1.19
C LYS A 107 -25.92 -3.91 -0.43
N ARG A 108 -26.10 -3.63 0.85
CA ARG A 108 -27.14 -4.25 1.70
C ARG A 108 -28.54 -3.71 1.42
N GLU A 109 -28.69 -2.39 1.34
CA GLU A 109 -29.99 -1.71 1.27
C GLU A 109 -30.48 -1.55 -0.17
N ARG A 110 -29.57 -1.46 -1.15
CA ARG A 110 -29.90 -1.16 -2.55
C ARG A 110 -29.43 -2.22 -3.53
N ASN A 111 -28.71 -3.25 -3.08
CA ASN A 111 -28.04 -4.25 -3.92
C ASN A 111 -27.15 -3.65 -5.03
N GLN A 112 -26.63 -2.43 -4.81
CA GLN A 112 -25.82 -1.69 -5.78
C GLN A 112 -24.34 -1.83 -5.48
N LYS A 113 -23.51 -1.84 -6.53
CA LYS A 113 -22.06 -1.78 -6.47
C LYS A 113 -21.59 -0.65 -7.37
N PHE A 114 -20.68 0.18 -6.87
CA PHE A 114 -20.11 1.27 -7.65
C PHE A 114 -18.59 1.24 -7.58
N GLY A 115 -17.95 1.85 -8.59
CA GLY A 115 -16.52 2.12 -8.57
C GLY A 115 -16.17 3.24 -7.58
N THR A 116 -14.88 3.35 -7.26
CA THR A 116 -14.34 4.29 -6.26
C THR A 116 -14.79 5.74 -6.48
N GLY A 117 -14.80 6.22 -7.73
CA GLY A 117 -15.21 7.60 -8.04
C GLY A 117 -16.63 7.92 -7.59
N GLN A 118 -17.59 7.03 -7.87
CA GLN A 118 -18.98 7.25 -7.47
C GLN A 118 -19.16 7.17 -5.95
N ILE A 119 -18.41 6.29 -5.27
CA ILE A 119 -18.43 6.23 -3.80
C ILE A 119 -17.95 7.57 -3.21
N ILE A 120 -16.89 8.15 -3.78
CA ILE A 120 -16.42 9.49 -3.41
C ILE A 120 -17.50 10.53 -3.66
N ASP A 121 -18.15 10.51 -4.83
CA ASP A 121 -19.21 11.49 -5.15
C ASP A 121 -20.39 11.43 -4.18
N ILE A 122 -20.82 10.22 -3.81
CA ILE A 122 -21.87 9.99 -2.80
C ILE A 122 -21.46 10.57 -1.44
N LEU A 123 -20.24 10.30 -0.98
CA LEU A 123 -19.73 10.80 0.30
C LEU A 123 -19.58 12.33 0.31
N MET A 124 -19.24 12.91 -0.84
CA MET A 124 -19.12 14.35 -1.04
C MET A 124 -20.48 15.04 -1.27
N GLY A 125 -21.58 14.28 -1.33
CA GLY A 125 -22.92 14.82 -1.61
C GLY A 125 -23.07 15.42 -3.00
N ARG A 126 -22.21 15.04 -3.95
CA ARG A 126 -22.27 15.50 -5.33
C ARG A 126 -23.49 14.87 -6.01
N LYS A 127 -24.25 15.69 -6.73
CA LYS A 127 -25.32 15.21 -7.60
C LYS A 127 -24.69 14.71 -8.89
N THR A 128 -24.44 13.41 -8.96
CA THR A 128 -24.17 12.73 -10.23
C THR A 128 -25.50 12.32 -10.85
N ALA A 129 -25.62 12.51 -12.17
CA ALA A 129 -26.86 12.41 -12.94
C ALA A 129 -27.54 11.03 -12.86
#